data_AF-A0A8J2VV47-F1
#
_entry.id   AF-A0A8J2VV47-F1
#
_cell.length_a   1.000
_cell.length_b   1.000
_cell.length_c   1.000
_cell.angle_alpha   90.00
_cell.angle_beta   90.00
_cell.angle_gamma   90.00
#
_symmetry.space_group_name_H-M   'P 1'
#
loop_
_entity.id
_entity.type
_entity.pdbx_description
1 polymer ?
#
loop_
_entity_poly.entity_id
_entity_poly.type
_entity_poly.pdbx_seq_one_letter_code
_entity_poly.pdbx_strand_id
1 'polypeptide(L)'
;MPPEQTLRQILIGFSLTMCSVSDGLIFGQMSGMIDALSKEDNDVPLTQDDISWIASIINIVCICGYAVVGVLSQCLGRRKAITVITIPVCLAWILVYLAHDKVTLIITRIILGISFGGILFLIYVNVAEYKSPGVRVLCLNLISGVGTLIGITAGHLLCIILHWRQVALIAIIPTALSAFLPLFWVESPVWLATKGRFVECEEAFWKLHVFSDSSENELKLLIAYERKKQSEQLQVAVFCSVPY
;
A
#
# COMPACT_ATOMS: atom_id res chain seq x y z
N MET A 1 19.52 0.08 19.65
CA MET A 1 18.42 1.02 19.35
C MET A 1 17.51 1.11 20.56
N PRO A 2 17.10 2.31 21.01
CA PRO A 2 16.12 2.49 22.08
C PRO A 2 14.83 1.67 21.82
N PRO A 3 14.15 1.19 22.87
CA PRO A 3 12.99 0.32 22.72
C PRO A 3 11.83 1.00 21.97
N GLU A 4 11.61 2.29 22.18
CA GLU A 4 10.53 3.04 21.53
C GLU A 4 10.72 3.17 20.01
N GLN A 5 11.94 3.47 19.55
CA GLN A 5 12.26 3.58 18.13
C GLN A 5 12.11 2.22 17.44
N THR A 6 12.62 1.16 18.08
CA THR A 6 12.49 -0.22 17.60
C THR A 6 11.02 -0.60 17.45
N LEU A 7 10.19 -0.28 18.45
CA LEU A 7 8.75 -0.54 18.42
C LEU A 7 8.07 0.16 17.23
N ARG A 8 8.38 1.45 17.00
CA ARG A 8 7.83 2.20 15.85
C ARG A 8 8.24 1.58 14.52
N GLN A 9 9.49 1.17 14.37
CA GLN A 9 9.97 0.52 13.15
C GLN A 9 9.33 -0.86 12.91
N ILE A 10 9.12 -1.64 13.98
CA ILE A 10 8.42 -2.93 13.92
C ILE A 10 6.96 -2.71 13.54
N LEU A 11 6.28 -1.73 14.14
CA LEU A 11 4.89 -1.40 13.85
C LEU A 11 4.68 -1.03 12.37
N ILE A 12 5.55 -0.18 11.82
CA ILE A 12 5.51 0.19 10.40
C ILE A 12 5.76 -1.03 9.51
N GLY A 13 6.79 -1.82 9.83
CA GLY A 13 7.11 -3.03 9.07
C GLY A 13 5.97 -4.04 9.08
N PHE A 14 5.40 -4.32 10.25
CA PHE A 14 4.28 -5.24 10.42
C PHE A 14 3.04 -4.78 9.65
N SER A 15 2.69 -3.49 9.73
CA SER A 15 1.57 -2.92 9.00
C SER A 15 1.76 -2.99 7.47
N LEU A 16 2.97 -2.72 6.98
CA LEU A 16 3.29 -2.92 5.56
C LEU A 16 3.21 -4.39 5.15
N THR A 17 3.66 -5.31 6.00
CA THR A 17 3.52 -6.76 5.74
C THR A 17 2.04 -7.17 5.67
N MET A 18 1.16 -6.61 6.50
CA MET A 18 -0.28 -6.86 6.41
C MET A 18 -0.88 -6.35 5.09
N CYS A 19 -0.35 -5.26 4.53
CA CYS A 19 -0.72 -4.81 3.20
C CYS A 19 -0.36 -5.88 2.15
N SER A 20 0.87 -6.38 2.16
CA SER A 20 1.32 -7.41 1.22
C SER A 20 0.56 -8.74 1.39
N VAL A 21 0.27 -9.14 2.63
CA VAL A 21 -0.53 -10.35 2.90
C VAL A 21 -1.96 -10.17 2.35
N SER A 22 -2.56 -8.99 2.55
CA SER A 22 -3.85 -8.64 1.96
C SER A 22 -3.81 -8.73 0.44
N ASP A 23 -2.77 -8.16 -0.21
CA ASP A 23 -2.59 -8.24 -1.65
C ASP A 23 -2.42 -9.68 -2.15
N GLY A 24 -1.62 -10.48 -1.43
CA GLY A 24 -1.46 -11.89 -1.75
C GLY A 24 -2.78 -12.67 -1.65
N LEU A 25 -3.60 -12.38 -0.64
CA LEU A 25 -4.92 -12.99 -0.48
C LEU A 25 -5.86 -12.70 -1.65
N ILE A 26 -5.73 -11.54 -2.31
CA ILE A 26 -6.51 -11.23 -3.53
C ILE A 26 -6.26 -12.29 -4.61
N PHE A 27 -5.00 -12.64 -4.86
CA PHE A 27 -4.62 -13.63 -5.87
C PHE A 27 -4.92 -15.07 -5.41
N GLY A 28 -4.65 -15.40 -4.15
CA GLY A 28 -4.96 -16.71 -3.61
C GLY A 28 -6.48 -16.99 -3.63
N GLN A 29 -7.29 -16.03 -3.21
CA GLN A 29 -8.76 -16.12 -3.23
C GLN A 29 -9.31 -16.22 -4.65
N MET A 30 -8.72 -15.50 -5.60
CA MET A 30 -9.13 -15.50 -7.00
C MET A 30 -9.12 -16.91 -7.61
N SER A 31 -8.14 -17.75 -7.24
CA SER A 31 -8.05 -19.12 -7.76
C SER A 31 -9.29 -19.96 -7.43
N GLY A 32 -9.70 -19.99 -6.16
CA GLY A 32 -10.88 -20.72 -5.71
C GLY A 32 -12.18 -20.09 -6.20
N MET A 33 -12.19 -18.77 -6.37
CA MET A 33 -13.33 -18.08 -6.99
C MET A 33 -13.50 -18.49 -8.45
N ILE A 34 -12.44 -18.51 -9.26
CA ILE A 34 -12.52 -18.89 -10.68
C ILE A 34 -12.91 -20.37 -10.80
N ASP A 35 -12.34 -21.27 -9.98
CA ASP A 35 -12.72 -22.68 -9.97
C ASP A 35 -14.22 -22.86 -9.65
N ALA A 36 -14.71 -22.16 -8.63
CA ALA A 36 -16.11 -22.20 -8.26
C ALA A 36 -17.03 -21.60 -9.34
N LEU A 37 -16.63 -20.48 -9.97
CA LEU A 37 -17.41 -19.83 -11.02
C LEU A 37 -17.34 -20.54 -12.38
N SER A 38 -16.48 -21.54 -12.54
CA SER A 38 -16.36 -22.33 -13.77
C SER A 38 -17.19 -23.61 -13.76
N LYS A 39 -17.79 -23.97 -12.62
CA LYS A 39 -18.66 -25.16 -12.50
C LYS A 39 -20.03 -24.87 -13.14
N GLU A 40 -20.84 -25.89 -13.41
CA GLU A 40 -22.15 -25.69 -14.07
C GLU A 40 -23.26 -25.27 -13.06
N ASP A 41 -23.05 -25.52 -11.76
CA ASP A 41 -24.03 -25.31 -10.68
C ASP A 41 -23.69 -24.08 -9.84
N ASN A 42 -23.52 -22.94 -10.52
CA ASN A 42 -23.08 -21.71 -9.85
C ASN A 42 -24.27 -20.79 -9.62
N ASP A 43 -24.34 -20.20 -8.42
CA ASP A 43 -25.37 -19.22 -8.05
C ASP A 43 -25.33 -17.91 -8.89
N VAL A 44 -24.33 -17.74 -9.76
CA VAL A 44 -24.14 -16.55 -10.59
C VAL A 44 -24.10 -16.97 -12.06
N PRO A 45 -25.05 -16.55 -12.90
CA PRO A 45 -25.04 -16.89 -14.32
C PRO A 45 -23.91 -16.13 -15.02
N LEU A 46 -22.84 -16.84 -15.41
CA LEU A 46 -21.65 -16.28 -16.05
C LEU A 46 -21.32 -17.02 -17.34
N THR A 47 -20.85 -16.28 -18.34
CA THR A 47 -20.18 -16.86 -19.52
C THR A 47 -18.68 -17.09 -19.24
N GLN A 48 -18.02 -17.92 -20.05
CA GLN A 48 -16.56 -18.06 -19.95
C GLN A 48 -15.80 -16.74 -20.19
N ASP A 49 -16.36 -15.87 -21.04
CA ASP A 49 -15.81 -14.53 -21.25
C ASP A 49 -15.92 -13.68 -19.98
N ASP A 50 -17.05 -13.74 -19.26
CA ASP A 50 -17.24 -13.00 -18.01
C ASP A 50 -16.22 -13.44 -16.94
N ILE A 51 -15.97 -14.76 -16.81
CA ILE A 51 -14.96 -15.30 -15.88
C ILE A 51 -13.55 -14.81 -16.26
N SER A 52 -13.24 -14.81 -17.56
CA SER A 52 -11.95 -14.34 -18.08
C SER A 52 -11.73 -12.85 -17.80
N TRP A 53 -12.78 -12.03 -17.92
CA TRP A 53 -12.74 -10.62 -17.52
C TRP A 53 -12.52 -10.45 -16.02
N ILE A 54 -13.24 -11.19 -15.18
CA ILE A 54 -13.06 -11.17 -13.71
C ILE A 54 -11.63 -11.54 -13.32
N ALA A 55 -11.01 -12.50 -14.00
CA ALA A 55 -9.63 -12.92 -13.74
C ALA A 55 -8.58 -11.87 -14.15
N SER A 56 -8.77 -11.22 -15.30
CA SER A 56 -7.73 -10.41 -15.95
C SER A 56 -7.79 -8.91 -15.63
N ILE A 57 -8.97 -8.35 -15.36
CA ILE A 57 -9.17 -6.89 -15.25
C ILE A 57 -8.32 -6.27 -14.14
N ILE A 58 -8.03 -7.02 -13.07
CA ILE A 58 -7.21 -6.55 -11.95
C ILE A 58 -5.82 -6.07 -12.41
N ASN A 59 -5.24 -6.76 -13.40
CA ASN A 59 -3.89 -6.47 -13.92
C ASN A 59 -3.90 -5.26 -14.85
N ILE A 60 -4.99 -5.04 -15.58
CA ILE A 60 -5.15 -3.87 -16.46
C ILE A 60 -5.26 -2.60 -15.60
N VAL A 61 -6.09 -2.69 -14.55
CA VAL A 61 -6.43 -1.54 -13.70
C VAL A 61 -5.33 -1.19 -12.69
N CYS A 62 -4.42 -2.13 -12.36
CA CYS A 62 -3.33 -1.86 -11.41
C CYS A 62 -2.43 -0.69 -11.85
N ILE A 63 -2.29 -0.47 -13.17
CA ILE A 63 -1.52 0.65 -13.74
C ILE A 63 -2.10 2.00 -13.25
N CYS A 64 -3.43 2.12 -13.24
CA CYS A 64 -4.11 3.30 -12.72
C CYS A 64 -3.83 3.52 -11.22
N GLY A 65 -3.67 2.43 -10.47
CA GLY A 65 -3.29 2.46 -9.05
C GLY A 65 -2.01 3.25 -8.78
N TYR A 66 -0.96 3.03 -9.58
CA TYR A 66 0.29 3.79 -9.44
C TYR A 66 0.10 5.29 -9.62
N ALA A 67 -0.68 5.71 -10.62
CA ALA A 67 -0.91 7.11 -10.90
C ALA A 67 -1.74 7.78 -9.78
N VAL A 68 -2.85 7.15 -9.39
CA VAL A 68 -3.74 7.65 -8.33
C VAL A 68 -2.97 7.80 -7.02
N VAL A 69 -2.24 6.77 -6.62
CA VAL A 69 -1.52 6.77 -5.34
C VAL A 69 -0.25 7.61 -5.39
N GLY A 70 0.38 7.77 -6.56
CA GLY A 70 1.47 8.72 -6.77
C GLY A 70 1.05 10.13 -6.34
N VAL A 71 -0.08 10.61 -6.86
CA VAL A 71 -0.65 11.92 -6.48
C VAL A 71 -1.06 11.93 -5.00
N LEU A 72 -1.80 10.91 -4.56
CA LEU A 72 -2.30 10.82 -3.19
C LEU A 72 -1.17 10.87 -2.15
N SER A 73 -0.09 10.13 -2.38
CA SER A 73 1.07 10.05 -1.49
C SER A 73 1.82 11.37 -1.41
N GLN A 74 1.90 12.11 -2.51
CA GLN A 74 2.51 13.44 -2.53
C GLN A 74 1.65 14.48 -1.81
N CYS A 75 0.32 14.40 -1.95
CA CYS A 75 -0.60 15.36 -1.34
C CYS A 75 -0.83 15.11 0.15
N LEU A 76 -1.13 13.88 0.55
CA LEU A 76 -1.59 13.54 1.90
C LEU A 76 -0.49 13.05 2.84
N GLY A 77 0.67 12.63 2.30
CA GLY A 77 1.69 11.91 3.05
C GLY A 77 1.54 10.40 2.91
N ARG A 78 2.48 9.65 3.52
CA ARG A 78 2.59 8.21 3.31
C ARG A 78 1.55 7.45 4.11
N ARG A 79 1.43 7.76 5.42
CA ARG A 79 0.50 7.05 6.31
C ARG A 79 -0.96 7.23 5.88
N LYS A 80 -1.34 8.45 5.49
CA LYS A 80 -2.71 8.76 5.05
C LYS A 80 -3.01 8.12 3.69
N ALA A 81 -2.05 8.09 2.78
CA ALA A 81 -2.25 7.44 1.48
C ALA A 81 -2.54 5.95 1.63
N ILE A 82 -1.81 5.24 2.50
CA ILE A 82 -2.10 3.81 2.81
C ILE A 82 -3.51 3.65 3.39
N THR A 83 -3.89 4.45 4.39
CA THR A 83 -5.23 4.36 4.98
C THR A 83 -6.34 4.64 3.96
N VAL A 84 -6.19 5.67 3.12
CA VAL A 84 -7.22 6.03 2.13
C VAL A 84 -7.38 4.97 1.04
N ILE A 85 -6.28 4.35 0.57
CA ILE A 85 -6.37 3.33 -0.49
C ILE A 85 -6.90 1.99 0.04
N THR A 86 -6.69 1.68 1.32
CA THR A 86 -7.11 0.39 1.92
C THR A 86 -8.57 0.37 2.36
N ILE A 87 -9.18 1.51 2.67
CA ILE A 87 -10.62 1.59 3.04
C ILE A 87 -11.54 1.01 1.93
N PRO A 88 -11.39 1.39 0.64
CA PRO A 88 -12.17 0.77 -0.44
C PRO A 88 -11.94 -0.74 -0.59
N VAL A 89 -10.76 -1.25 -0.22
CA VAL A 89 -10.45 -2.69 -0.27
C VAL A 89 -11.29 -3.46 0.75
N CYS A 90 -11.46 -2.92 1.97
CA CYS A 90 -12.37 -3.52 2.96
C CYS A 90 -13.80 -3.61 2.42
N LEU A 91 -14.28 -2.55 1.78
CA LEU A 91 -15.60 -2.53 1.15
C LEU A 91 -15.69 -3.53 -0.01
N ALA A 92 -14.64 -3.63 -0.82
CA ALA A 92 -14.58 -4.59 -1.91
C ALA A 92 -14.71 -6.03 -1.38
N TRP A 93 -14.04 -6.39 -0.30
CA TRP A 93 -14.18 -7.73 0.30
C TRP A 93 -15.60 -8.04 0.79
N ILE A 94 -16.29 -7.05 1.38
CA ILE A 94 -17.70 -7.20 1.78
C ILE A 94 -18.58 -7.40 0.53
N LEU A 95 -18.35 -6.61 -0.52
CA LEU A 95 -19.08 -6.75 -1.78
C LEU A 95 -18.83 -8.11 -2.45
N VAL A 96 -17.61 -8.66 -2.36
CA VAL A 96 -17.30 -10.01 -2.86
C VAL A 96 -18.13 -11.07 -2.14
N TYR A 97 -18.28 -10.96 -0.82
CA TYR A 97 -19.12 -11.88 -0.06
C TYR A 97 -20.60 -11.81 -0.51
N LEU A 98 -21.10 -10.59 -0.76
CA LEU A 98 -22.49 -10.33 -1.14
C LEU A 98 -22.77 -10.43 -2.66
N ALA A 99 -21.77 -10.68 -3.50
CA ALA A 99 -21.93 -10.56 -4.95
C ALA A 99 -22.84 -11.66 -5.52
N HIS A 100 -23.94 -11.31 -6.21
CA HIS A 100 -24.82 -12.29 -6.88
C HIS A 100 -24.87 -12.09 -8.40
N ASP A 101 -24.08 -11.15 -8.92
CA ASP A 101 -24.06 -10.77 -10.32
C ASP A 101 -22.63 -10.43 -10.78
N LYS A 102 -22.42 -10.47 -12.09
CA LYS A 102 -21.12 -10.21 -12.70
C LYS A 102 -20.62 -8.78 -12.54
N VAL A 103 -21.53 -7.80 -12.53
CA VAL A 103 -21.16 -6.38 -12.47
C VAL A 103 -20.55 -6.09 -11.10
N THR A 104 -21.17 -6.60 -10.03
CA THR A 104 -20.62 -6.50 -8.67
C THR A 104 -19.24 -7.15 -8.59
N LEU A 105 -19.05 -8.36 -9.14
CA LEU A 105 -17.75 -9.02 -9.15
C LEU A 105 -16.69 -8.18 -9.89
N ILE A 106 -17.00 -7.70 -11.10
CA ILE A 106 -16.08 -6.86 -11.89
C ILE A 106 -15.72 -5.58 -11.15
N ILE A 107 -16.69 -4.88 -10.54
CA ILE A 107 -16.44 -3.67 -9.74
C ILE A 107 -15.47 -3.96 -8.59
N THR A 108 -15.66 -5.07 -7.87
CA THR A 108 -14.71 -5.44 -6.80
C THR A 108 -13.31 -5.66 -7.35
N ARG A 109 -13.15 -6.32 -8.50
CA ARG A 109 -11.84 -6.55 -9.11
C ARG A 109 -11.16 -5.24 -9.52
N ILE A 110 -11.92 -4.27 -10.02
CA ILE A 110 -11.41 -2.93 -10.34
C ILE A 110 -10.88 -2.25 -9.07
N ILE A 111 -11.67 -2.22 -7.99
CA ILE A 111 -11.27 -1.58 -6.72
C ILE A 111 -10.01 -2.25 -6.14
N LEU A 112 -9.99 -3.59 -6.11
CA LEU A 112 -8.84 -4.38 -5.66
C LEU A 112 -7.61 -4.13 -6.53
N GLY A 113 -7.78 -3.99 -7.85
CA GLY A 113 -6.68 -3.72 -8.80
C GLY A 113 -6.03 -2.36 -8.62
N ILE A 114 -6.83 -1.28 -8.53
CA ILE A 114 -6.32 0.07 -8.23
C ILE A 114 -5.52 0.04 -6.92
N SER A 115 -6.06 -0.65 -5.92
CA SER A 115 -5.45 -0.72 -4.60
C SER A 115 -4.15 -1.52 -4.61
N PHE A 116 -4.11 -2.67 -5.30
CA PHE A 116 -2.91 -3.49 -5.44
C PHE A 116 -1.73 -2.72 -6.03
N GLY A 117 -1.93 -2.05 -7.17
CA GLY A 117 -0.87 -1.24 -7.79
C GLY A 117 -0.41 -0.09 -6.88
N GLY A 118 -1.36 0.57 -6.21
CA GLY A 118 -1.09 1.66 -5.30
C GLY A 118 -0.36 1.24 -4.01
N ILE A 119 -0.74 0.13 -3.41
CA ILE A 119 -0.11 -0.44 -2.21
C ILE A 119 1.32 -0.87 -2.52
N LEU A 120 1.54 -1.52 -3.67
CA LEU A 120 2.87 -1.92 -4.09
C LEU A 120 3.80 -0.71 -4.21
N PHE A 121 3.35 0.37 -4.86
CA PHE A 121 4.08 1.64 -4.90
C PHE A 121 4.38 2.20 -3.51
N LEU A 122 3.38 2.23 -2.63
CA LEU A 122 3.54 2.74 -1.27
C LEU A 122 4.52 1.88 -0.47
N ILE A 123 4.53 0.56 -0.60
CA ILE A 123 5.50 -0.30 0.08
C ILE A 123 6.93 0.10 -0.29
N TYR A 124 7.23 0.27 -1.58
CA TYR A 124 8.57 0.70 -2.02
C TYR A 124 8.97 2.04 -1.42
N VAL A 125 8.08 3.04 -1.52
CA VAL A 125 8.35 4.39 -1.01
C VAL A 125 8.50 4.40 0.51
N ASN A 126 7.61 3.72 1.23
CA ASN A 126 7.66 3.66 2.68
C ASN A 126 8.91 2.92 3.17
N VAL A 127 9.28 1.80 2.57
CA VAL A 127 10.52 1.11 2.95
C VAL A 127 11.74 1.99 2.66
N ALA A 128 11.74 2.75 1.56
CA ALA A 128 12.81 3.68 1.25
C ALA A 128 12.94 4.83 2.27
N GLU A 129 11.81 5.37 2.75
CA GLU A 129 11.79 6.55 3.61
C GLU A 129 11.86 6.23 5.11
N TYR A 130 11.39 5.05 5.54
CA TYR A 130 11.34 4.66 6.95
C TYR A 130 12.44 3.70 7.38
N LYS A 131 13.08 2.98 6.45
CA LYS A 131 14.13 1.99 6.78
C LYS A 131 15.51 2.51 6.43
N SER A 132 16.44 2.26 7.35
CA SER A 132 17.85 2.59 7.15
C SER A 132 18.44 1.81 5.96
N PRO A 133 19.42 2.39 5.25
CA PRO A 133 19.95 1.80 4.01
C PRO A 133 20.44 0.35 4.16
N GLY A 134 21.06 0.01 5.28
CA GLY A 134 21.65 -1.32 5.50
C GLY A 134 20.66 -2.48 5.59
N VAL A 135 19.40 -2.23 6.00
CA VAL A 135 18.36 -3.26 6.10
C VAL A 135 17.22 -3.07 5.09
N ARG A 136 17.26 -2.00 4.30
CA ARG A 136 16.18 -1.60 3.38
C ARG A 136 15.82 -2.71 2.40
N VAL A 137 16.80 -3.32 1.75
CA VAL A 137 16.58 -4.39 0.76
C VAL A 137 15.99 -5.63 1.42
N LEU A 138 16.50 -6.01 2.60
CA LEU A 138 15.97 -7.15 3.36
C LEU A 138 14.51 -6.90 3.77
N CYS A 139 14.22 -5.73 4.37
CA CYS A 139 12.86 -5.35 4.75
C CYS A 139 11.93 -5.34 3.54
N LEU A 140 12.37 -4.81 2.40
CA LEU A 140 11.58 -4.78 1.19
C LEU A 140 11.20 -6.19 0.74
N ASN A 141 12.17 -7.10 0.61
CA ASN A 141 11.91 -8.48 0.20
C ASN A 141 11.03 -9.26 1.20
N LEU A 142 11.22 -9.04 2.51
CA LEU A 142 10.38 -9.64 3.53
C LEU A 142 8.93 -9.13 3.46
N ILE A 143 8.75 -7.82 3.27
CA ILE A 143 7.44 -7.20 3.20
C ILE A 143 6.76 -7.56 1.88
N SER A 144 7.33 -7.19 0.72
CA SER A 144 6.66 -7.31 -0.58
C SER A 144 6.77 -8.70 -1.19
N GLY A 145 7.85 -9.43 -0.94
CA GLY A 145 8.05 -10.78 -1.46
C GLY A 145 7.41 -11.83 -0.55
N VAL A 146 7.97 -12.00 0.64
CA VAL A 146 7.52 -13.04 1.58
C VAL A 146 6.10 -12.78 2.08
N GLY A 147 5.75 -11.54 2.42
CA GLY A 147 4.39 -11.18 2.84
C GLY A 147 3.34 -11.53 1.78
N THR A 148 3.59 -11.18 0.51
CA THR A 148 2.69 -11.50 -0.60
C THR A 148 2.58 -13.00 -0.81
N LEU A 149 3.72 -13.73 -0.76
CA LEU A 149 3.72 -15.19 -0.89
C LEU A 149 2.88 -15.86 0.22
N ILE A 150 3.02 -15.41 1.47
CA ILE A 150 2.21 -15.89 2.59
C ILE A 150 0.72 -15.66 2.30
N GLY A 151 0.34 -14.47 1.82
CA GLY A 151 -1.04 -14.16 1.45
C GLY A 151 -1.58 -15.05 0.34
N ILE A 152 -0.80 -15.27 -0.73
CA ILE A 152 -1.16 -16.13 -1.86
C ILE A 152 -1.41 -17.56 -1.36
N THR A 153 -0.42 -18.14 -0.66
CA THR A 153 -0.51 -19.49 -0.13
C THR A 153 -1.69 -19.64 0.83
N ALA A 154 -1.88 -18.69 1.75
CA ALA A 154 -3.02 -18.70 2.66
C ALA A 154 -4.35 -18.65 1.90
N GLY A 155 -4.49 -17.79 0.89
CA GLY A 155 -5.71 -17.67 0.10
C GLY A 155 -6.04 -18.96 -0.66
N HIS A 156 -5.04 -19.59 -1.28
CA HIS A 156 -5.21 -20.89 -1.93
C HIS A 156 -5.65 -21.98 -0.94
N LEU A 157 -4.93 -22.12 0.18
CA LEU A 157 -5.24 -23.14 1.18
C LEU A 157 -6.64 -22.93 1.77
N LEU A 158 -7.01 -21.69 2.09
CA LEU A 158 -8.33 -21.35 2.58
C LEU A 158 -9.42 -21.68 1.56
N CYS A 159 -9.20 -21.46 0.26
CA CYS A 159 -10.15 -21.82 -0.79
C CYS A 159 -10.31 -23.34 -1.01
N ILE A 160 -9.36 -24.17 -0.55
CA ILE A 160 -9.53 -25.63 -0.55
C ILE A 160 -10.54 -26.07 0.52
N ILE A 161 -10.52 -25.39 1.67
CA ILE A 161 -11.31 -25.78 2.84
C ILE A 161 -12.62 -24.99 3.02
N LEU A 162 -12.69 -23.77 2.48
CA LEU A 162 -13.80 -22.84 2.64
C LEU A 162 -14.29 -22.33 1.29
N HIS A 163 -15.54 -21.88 1.25
CA HIS A 163 -16.08 -21.22 0.07
C HIS A 163 -15.36 -19.88 -0.18
N TRP A 164 -15.10 -19.52 -1.44
CA TRP A 164 -14.36 -18.30 -1.81
C TRP A 164 -14.96 -17.01 -1.23
N ARG A 165 -16.27 -16.98 -0.99
CA ARG A 165 -16.97 -15.89 -0.29
C ARG A 165 -16.57 -15.79 1.18
N GLN A 166 -16.41 -16.92 1.88
CA GLN A 166 -15.96 -16.93 3.28
C GLN A 166 -14.50 -16.49 3.37
N VAL A 167 -13.66 -16.88 2.40
CA VAL A 167 -12.27 -16.41 2.32
C VAL A 167 -12.21 -14.89 2.16
N ALA A 168 -13.15 -14.28 1.42
CA ALA A 168 -13.26 -12.83 1.33
C ALA A 168 -13.48 -12.16 2.69
N LEU A 169 -14.31 -12.74 3.56
CA LEU A 169 -14.52 -12.22 4.92
C LEU A 169 -13.25 -12.34 5.79
N ILE A 170 -12.50 -13.43 5.65
CA ILE A 170 -11.21 -13.61 6.35
C ILE A 170 -10.19 -12.57 5.86
N ALA A 171 -10.19 -12.26 4.56
CA ALA A 171 -9.28 -11.28 3.98
C ALA A 171 -9.50 -9.84 4.48
N ILE A 172 -10.70 -9.53 5.00
CA ILE A 172 -10.95 -8.25 5.68
C ILE A 172 -10.01 -8.05 6.87
N ILE A 173 -9.57 -9.11 7.55
CA ILE A 173 -8.73 -8.99 8.75
C ILE A 173 -7.39 -8.30 8.45
N PRO A 174 -6.53 -8.82 7.55
CA PRO A 174 -5.28 -8.13 7.20
C PRO A 174 -5.52 -6.79 6.50
N THR A 175 -6.60 -6.63 5.72
CA THR A 175 -6.95 -5.35 5.10
C THR A 175 -7.37 -4.27 6.12
N ALA A 176 -8.10 -4.65 7.16
CA ALA A 176 -8.49 -3.74 8.23
C ALA A 176 -7.27 -3.32 9.06
N LEU A 177 -6.35 -4.26 9.32
CA LEU A 177 -5.07 -3.95 9.96
C LEU A 177 -4.22 -3.00 9.11
N SER A 178 -4.19 -3.17 7.78
CA SER A 178 -3.47 -2.26 6.89
C SER A 178 -4.09 -0.85 6.84
N ALA A 179 -5.40 -0.72 7.04
CA ALA A 179 -6.06 0.58 7.15
C ALA A 179 -5.83 1.26 8.52
N PHE A 180 -5.86 0.48 9.60
CA PHE A 180 -5.86 1.00 10.97
C PHE A 180 -4.45 1.29 11.53
N LEU A 181 -3.48 0.41 11.30
CA LEU A 181 -2.15 0.56 11.88
C LEU A 181 -1.39 1.82 11.44
N PRO A 182 -1.53 2.33 10.19
CA PRO A 182 -0.90 3.60 9.79
C PRO A 182 -1.31 4.83 10.60
N LEU A 183 -2.46 4.77 11.31
CA LEU A 183 -2.90 5.88 12.18
C LEU A 183 -1.94 6.15 13.33
N PHE A 184 -1.18 5.14 13.76
CA PHE A 184 -0.18 5.24 14.82
C PHE A 184 1.23 5.55 14.31
N TRP A 185 1.40 5.69 13.00
CA TRP A 185 2.70 6.00 12.41
C TRP A 185 3.07 7.48 12.60
N VAL A 186 4.37 7.72 12.73
CA VAL A 186 4.93 9.03 12.43
C VAL A 186 4.91 9.23 10.91
N GLU A 187 4.69 10.46 10.47
CA GLU A 187 4.75 10.76 9.03
C GLU A 187 6.18 10.67 8.52
N SER A 188 6.33 10.42 7.22
CA SER A 188 7.65 10.30 6.59
C SER A 188 8.48 11.59 6.75
N PRO A 189 9.71 11.52 7.29
CA PRO A 189 10.60 12.67 7.37
C PRO A 189 10.89 13.27 5.99
N VAL A 190 11.11 12.41 4.99
CA VAL A 190 11.37 12.83 3.61
C VAL A 190 10.18 13.60 3.04
N TRP A 191 8.95 13.10 3.24
CA TRP A 191 7.76 13.80 2.79
C TRP A 191 7.59 15.15 3.52
N LEU A 192 7.81 15.21 4.84
CA LEU A 192 7.74 16.44 5.61
C LEU A 192 8.75 17.50 5.11
N ALA A 193 9.97 17.09 4.78
CA ALA A 193 10.98 17.96 4.18
C ALA A 193 10.51 18.51 2.82
N THR A 194 9.91 17.70 1.96
CA THR A 194 9.36 18.17 0.67
C THR A 194 8.25 19.22 0.82
N LYS A 195 7.55 19.22 1.97
CA LYS A 195 6.52 20.21 2.33
C LYS A 195 7.08 21.44 3.05
N GLY A 196 8.40 21.54 3.21
CA GLY A 196 9.05 22.64 3.94
C GLY A 196 8.83 22.60 5.46
N ARG A 197 8.28 21.49 5.99
CA ARG A 197 7.98 21.31 7.42
C ARG A 197 9.21 20.75 8.14
N PHE A 198 10.30 21.52 8.15
CA PHE A 198 11.62 21.03 8.58
C PHE A 198 11.70 20.65 10.07
N VAL A 199 10.99 21.37 10.95
CA VAL A 199 10.95 21.05 12.40
C VAL A 199 10.29 19.69 12.62
N GLU A 200 9.13 19.46 12.01
CA GLU A 200 8.45 18.17 12.10
C GLU A 200 9.22 17.04 11.43
N CYS A 201 9.93 17.33 10.33
CA CYS A 201 10.84 16.39 9.68
C CYS A 201 11.90 15.88 10.65
N GLU A 202 12.57 16.79 11.38
CA GLU A 202 13.58 16.45 12.37
C GLU A 202 12.99 15.60 13.51
N GLU A 203 11.84 15.99 14.06
CA GLU A 203 11.16 15.21 15.10
C GLU A 203 10.78 13.80 14.62
N ALA A 204 10.24 13.68 13.41
CA ALA A 204 9.88 12.40 12.83
C ALA A 204 11.12 11.53 12.58
N PHE A 205 12.21 12.14 12.11
CA PHE A 205 13.47 11.45 11.85
C PHE A 205 14.04 10.83 13.13
N TRP A 206 14.09 11.58 14.23
CA TRP A 206 14.60 11.10 15.52
C TRP A 206 13.67 10.11 16.23
N LYS A 207 12.37 10.09 15.91
CA LYS A 207 11.46 9.02 16.34
C LYS A 207 11.73 7.69 15.62
N LEU A 208 12.43 7.70 14.49
CA LEU A 208 12.72 6.53 13.66
C LEU A 208 14.17 6.06 13.73
N HIS A 209 15.13 6.97 13.93
CA HIS A 209 16.56 6.69 13.85
C HIS A 209 17.27 6.90 15.19
N VAL A 210 18.29 6.07 15.42
CA VAL A 210 19.20 6.26 16.56
C VAL A 210 20.11 7.45 16.28
N PHE A 211 20.37 8.26 17.30
CA PHE A 211 21.35 9.32 17.22
C PHE A 211 22.75 8.76 16.92
N SER A 212 23.33 9.21 15.81
CA SER A 212 24.70 8.90 15.39
C SER A 212 25.17 9.98 14.42
N ASP A 213 26.48 10.16 14.27
CA ASP A 213 27.05 11.14 13.33
C ASP A 213 26.54 10.91 11.90
N SER A 214 26.36 9.63 11.51
CA SER A 214 25.80 9.26 10.22
C SER A 214 24.33 9.71 10.07
N SER A 215 23.51 9.44 11.07
CA SER A 215 22.09 9.83 11.09
C SER A 215 21.91 11.36 11.07
N GLU A 216 22.75 12.07 11.83
CA GLU A 216 22.73 13.53 11.86
C GLU A 216 23.14 14.13 10.51
N ASN A 217 24.17 13.58 9.87
CA ASN A 217 24.59 13.97 8.53
C ASN A 217 23.49 13.68 7.49
N GLU A 218 22.83 12.53 7.56
CA GLU A 218 21.70 12.18 6.70
C GLU A 218 20.56 13.21 6.82
N LEU A 219 20.17 13.58 8.05
CA LEU A 219 19.15 14.58 8.29
C LEU A 219 19.54 15.97 7.76
N LYS A 220 20.78 16.40 8.03
CA LYS A 220 21.30 17.69 7.54
C LYS A 220 21.30 17.75 6.01
N LEU A 221 21.74 16.68 5.35
CA LEU A 221 21.75 16.57 3.89
C LEU A 221 20.34 16.62 3.31
N LEU A 222 19.39 15.88 3.90
CA LEU A 222 17.98 15.91 3.49
C LEU A 222 17.38 17.32 3.57
N ILE A 223 17.56 18.00 4.71
CA ILE A 223 17.03 19.36 4.91
C ILE A 223 17.70 20.36 3.97
N ALA A 224 19.02 20.30 3.82
CA ALA A 224 19.77 21.19 2.94
C ALA A 224 19.37 21.01 1.47
N TYR A 225 19.19 19.76 1.02
CA TYR A 225 18.76 19.43 -0.33
C TYR A 225 17.38 20.00 -0.64
N GLU A 226 16.37 19.72 0.21
CA GLU A 226 15.01 20.20 -0.03
C GLU A 226 14.90 21.72 0.10
N ARG A 227 15.65 22.36 1.01
CA ARG A 227 15.69 23.82 1.13
C ARG A 227 16.27 24.48 -0.14
N LYS A 228 17.34 23.90 -0.70
CA LYS A 228 17.94 24.39 -1.95
C LYS A 228 16.94 24.27 -3.11
N LYS A 229 16.32 23.10 -3.25
CA LYS A 229 15.31 22.84 -4.29
C LYS A 229 14.12 23.80 -4.20
N GLN A 230 13.61 24.08 -3.01
CA GLN A 230 12.52 25.06 -2.82
C GLN A 230 12.96 26.48 -3.19
N SER A 231 14.18 26.87 -2.83
CA SER A 231 14.73 28.19 -3.17
C SER A 231 14.86 28.38 -4.69
N GLU A 232 15.34 27.36 -5.40
CA GLU A 232 15.42 27.37 -6.87
C GLU A 232 14.03 27.45 -7.51
N GLN A 233 13.05 26.70 -7.00
CA GLN A 233 11.67 26.77 -7.50
C GLN A 233 11.02 28.14 -7.28
N LEU A 234 11.28 28.77 -6.13
CA LEU A 234 10.84 30.14 -5.84
C LEU A 234 11.48 31.15 -6.80
N GLN A 235 12.78 31.04 -7.06
CA GLN A 235 13.47 31.92 -8.01
C GLN A 235 12.89 31.81 -9.43
N VAL A 236 12.62 30.59 -9.90
CA VAL A 236 12.00 30.36 -11.21
C VAL A 236 10.58 30.92 -11.26
N ALA A 237 9.77 30.69 -10.22
CA ALA A 237 8.41 31.22 -10.16
C ALA A 237 8.38 32.76 -10.14
N VAL A 238 9.32 33.40 -9.43
CA VAL A 238 9.48 34.86 -9.44
C VAL A 238 9.89 35.34 -10.83
N PHE A 239 10.83 34.66 -11.50
CA PHE A 239 11.25 35.03 -12.85
C PHE A 239 10.10 34.93 -13.88
N CYS A 240 9.27 33.88 -13.80
CA CYS A 240 8.14 33.67 -14.70
C CYS A 240 6.92 34.58 -14.40
N SER A 241 6.86 35.22 -13.24
CA SER A 241 5.74 36.09 -12.83
C SER A 241 5.96 37.58 -13.12
N VAL A 242 7.14 37.96 -13.63
CA VAL A 242 7.37 39.31 -14.14
C VAL A 242 6.69 39.43 -15.51
N PRO A 243 5.63 40.25 -15.67
CA PRO A 243 5.05 40.49 -16.99
C PRO A 243 6.05 41.28 -17.83
N TYR A 244 6.32 40.80 -19.05
CA TYR A 244 7.09 41.52 -20.07
C TYR A 244 6.31 42.72 -20.61
#